data_AF-A0A0S7Z7X1-F1
#
_entry.id   AF-A0A0S7Z7X1-F1
#
_cell.length_a   1.000
_cell.length_b   1.000
_cell.length_c   1.000
_cell.angle_alpha   90.00
_cell.angle_beta   90.00
_cell.angle_gamma   90.00
#
_symmetry.space_group_name_H-M   'P 1'
#
loop_
_entity.id
_entity.type
_entity.pdbx_description
1 polymer ?
#
loop_
_entity_poly.entity_id
_entity_poly.type
_entity_poly.pdbx_seq_one_letter_code
_entity_poly.pdbx_strand_id
1 'polypeptide(L)'
;MKKSLLFIVMAINIAFLIVFWATWMPRGVPWDLYMYSAGKLLALVGFLLLLYQYFLSSRIRWLERGIGLDRLFVIHRSCGIVGLFLVFFHPVLLVLYDALQGYGVYLSGLKTVGIISLVILVAIAIAALLNRGLKLRYETWKNLHRATYVLLPLAFVHSFFLG
;
A
#
# COMPACT_ATOMS: atom_id res chain seq x y z
N MET A 1 22.53 -17.78 -3.61
CA MET A 1 21.04 -17.89 -3.68
C MET A 1 20.29 -17.21 -2.53
N LYS A 2 20.85 -17.04 -1.31
CA LYS A 2 20.11 -16.42 -0.18
C LYS A 2 19.93 -14.88 -0.27
N LYS A 3 20.71 -14.19 -1.11
CA LYS A 3 20.77 -12.71 -1.17
C LYS A 3 19.55 -12.05 -1.82
N SER A 4 18.66 -12.79 -2.47
CA SER A 4 17.51 -12.27 -3.23
C SER A 4 16.17 -12.88 -2.84
N LEU A 5 16.12 -13.71 -1.78
CA LEU A 5 14.91 -14.45 -1.42
C LEU A 5 13.73 -13.51 -1.11
N LEU A 6 13.95 -12.44 -0.34
CA LEU A 6 12.90 -11.46 -0.04
C LEU A 6 12.31 -10.88 -1.33
N PHE A 7 13.15 -10.42 -2.25
CA PHE A 7 12.68 -9.82 -3.51
C PHE A 7 11.99 -10.82 -4.42
N ILE A 8 12.47 -12.07 -4.46
CA ILE A 8 11.80 -13.15 -5.18
C ILE A 8 10.41 -13.39 -4.59
N VAL A 9 10.30 -13.49 -3.27
CA VAL A 9 9.01 -13.66 -2.58
C VAL A 9 8.09 -12.46 -2.84
N MET A 10 8.60 -11.23 -2.73
CA MET A 10 7.83 -10.02 -3.06
C MET A 10 7.31 -10.06 -4.50
N ALA A 11 8.19 -10.36 -5.47
CA ALA A 11 7.84 -10.43 -6.88
C ALA A 11 6.81 -11.52 -7.16
N ILE A 12 6.95 -12.70 -6.53
CA ILE A 12 5.99 -13.81 -6.65
C ILE A 12 4.64 -13.40 -6.09
N ASN A 13 4.57 -12.77 -4.91
CA ASN A 13 3.29 -12.35 -4.33
C ASN A 13 2.59 -11.27 -5.19
N ILE A 14 3.35 -10.30 -5.72
CA ILE A 14 2.80 -9.28 -6.62
C ILE A 14 2.32 -9.91 -7.93
N ALA A 15 3.15 -10.76 -8.55
CA ALA A 15 2.82 -11.46 -9.77
C ALA A 15 1.59 -12.37 -9.59
N PHE A 16 1.50 -13.06 -8.44
CA PHE A 16 0.34 -13.85 -8.09
C PHE A 16 -0.93 -13.01 -8.07
N LEU A 17 -0.95 -11.86 -7.39
CA LEU A 17 -2.12 -10.97 -7.36
C LEU A 17 -2.52 -10.50 -8.77
N ILE A 18 -1.55 -10.09 -9.60
CA ILE A 18 -1.80 -9.59 -10.96
C ILE A 18 -2.30 -10.70 -11.88
N VAL A 19 -1.64 -11.87 -11.88
CA VAL A 19 -2.01 -13.00 -12.73
C VAL A 19 -3.35 -13.59 -12.29
N PHE A 20 -3.57 -13.73 -10.99
CA PHE A 20 -4.85 -14.18 -10.45
C PHE A 20 -5.97 -13.23 -10.86
N TRP A 21 -5.79 -11.92 -10.68
CA TRP A 21 -6.75 -10.92 -11.14
C TRP A 21 -7.02 -11.01 -12.65
N ALA A 22 -5.97 -11.11 -13.47
CA ALA A 22 -6.10 -11.17 -14.92
C ALA A 22 -6.79 -12.45 -15.42
N THR A 23 -6.65 -13.56 -14.70
CA THR A 23 -7.25 -14.86 -15.06
C THR A 23 -8.68 -15.01 -14.55
N TRP A 24 -9.02 -14.37 -13.43
CA TRP A 24 -10.37 -14.37 -12.86
C TRP A 24 -11.28 -13.26 -13.39
N MET A 25 -10.73 -12.27 -14.10
CA MET A 25 -11.54 -11.23 -14.72
C MET A 25 -12.27 -11.75 -15.97
N PRO A 26 -13.62 -11.71 -16.03
CA PRO A 26 -14.35 -12.15 -17.20
C PRO A 26 -14.02 -11.28 -18.42
N ARG A 27 -13.99 -11.91 -19.60
CA ARG A 27 -13.79 -11.20 -20.88
C ARG A 27 -15.11 -10.68 -21.41
N GLY A 28 -15.10 -9.51 -22.05
CA GLY A 28 -16.29 -8.93 -22.70
C GLY A 28 -17.27 -8.24 -21.75
N VAL A 29 -16.85 -7.94 -20.53
CA VAL A 29 -17.64 -7.13 -19.58
C VAL A 29 -17.50 -5.63 -19.87
N PRO A 30 -18.43 -4.80 -19.38
CA PRO A 30 -18.32 -3.34 -19.48
C PRO A 30 -17.02 -2.76 -18.88
N TRP A 31 -16.56 -1.64 -19.43
CA TRP A 31 -15.25 -1.03 -19.11
C TRP A 31 -15.14 -0.52 -17.66
N ASP A 32 -16.24 -0.04 -17.12
CA ASP A 32 -16.43 0.42 -15.75
C ASP A 32 -16.20 -0.71 -14.74
N LEU A 33 -16.60 -1.95 -15.07
CA LEU A 33 -16.31 -3.10 -14.23
C LEU A 33 -14.81 -3.43 -14.19
N TYR A 34 -14.09 -3.27 -15.32
CA TYR A 34 -12.62 -3.38 -15.31
C TYR A 34 -12.00 -2.31 -14.41
N MET A 35 -12.52 -1.09 -14.42
CA MET A 35 -12.06 0.00 -13.56
C MET A 35 -12.28 -0.29 -12.07
N TYR A 36 -13.47 -0.77 -11.69
CA TYR A 36 -13.78 -1.20 -10.32
C TYR A 36 -12.83 -2.32 -9.86
N SER A 37 -12.65 -3.34 -10.70
CA SER A 37 -11.78 -4.47 -10.42
C SER A 37 -10.32 -4.06 -10.30
N ALA A 38 -9.86 -3.13 -11.16
CA ALA A 38 -8.53 -2.55 -11.08
C ALA A 38 -8.32 -1.76 -9.78
N GLY A 39 -9.33 -1.01 -9.32
CA GLY A 39 -9.33 -0.35 -8.02
C GLY A 39 -9.01 -1.32 -6.87
N LYS A 40 -9.69 -2.46 -6.83
CA LYS A 40 -9.41 -3.51 -5.84
C LYS A 40 -8.00 -4.11 -5.97
N LEU A 41 -7.51 -4.29 -7.21
CA LEU A 41 -6.13 -4.74 -7.43
C LEU A 41 -5.10 -3.73 -6.88
N LEU A 42 -5.31 -2.43 -7.11
CA LEU A 42 -4.45 -1.38 -6.56
C LEU A 42 -4.45 -1.43 -5.02
N ALA A 43 -5.61 -1.63 -4.40
CA ALA A 43 -5.72 -1.77 -2.94
C ALA A 43 -4.89 -2.95 -2.42
N LEU A 44 -5.03 -4.14 -3.03
CA LEU A 44 -4.32 -5.35 -2.60
C LEU A 44 -2.80 -5.25 -2.81
N VAL A 45 -2.36 -4.83 -3.99
CA VAL A 45 -0.93 -4.68 -4.29
C VAL A 45 -0.32 -3.56 -3.44
N GLY A 46 -1.05 -2.47 -3.26
CA GLY A 46 -0.66 -1.35 -2.39
C GLY A 46 -0.50 -1.80 -0.94
N PHE A 47 -1.50 -2.49 -0.38
CA PHE A 47 -1.44 -3.05 0.98
C PHE A 47 -0.27 -4.02 1.15
N LEU A 48 -0.04 -4.91 0.18
CA LEU A 48 1.10 -5.83 0.17
C LEU A 48 2.44 -5.08 0.21
N LEU A 49 2.61 -4.03 -0.59
CA LEU A 49 3.83 -3.21 -0.58
C LEU A 49 4.03 -2.46 0.74
N LEU A 50 2.94 -1.98 1.36
CA LEU A 50 2.98 -1.37 2.68
C LEU A 50 3.36 -2.39 3.78
N LEU A 51 2.87 -3.62 3.69
CA LEU A 51 3.30 -4.71 4.58
C LEU A 51 4.80 -5.01 4.42
N TYR A 52 5.32 -5.00 3.20
CA TYR A 52 6.76 -5.19 2.97
C TYR A 52 7.64 -4.07 3.53
N GLN A 53 7.10 -2.88 3.81
CA GLN A 53 7.86 -1.78 4.45
C GLN A 53 8.45 -2.21 5.79
N TYR A 54 7.75 -3.04 6.56
CA TYR A 54 8.22 -3.55 7.85
C TYR A 54 9.39 -4.51 7.68
N PHE A 55 9.35 -5.39 6.68
CA PHE A 55 10.45 -6.32 6.37
C PHE A 55 11.68 -5.56 5.86
N LEU A 56 11.49 -4.59 4.97
CA LEU A 56 12.56 -3.78 4.39
C LEU A 56 13.24 -2.85 5.42
N SER A 57 12.51 -2.43 6.46
CA SER A 57 13.08 -1.63 7.57
C SER A 57 13.57 -2.48 8.74
N SER A 58 13.31 -3.78 8.73
CA SER A 58 13.69 -4.68 9.81
C SER A 58 15.21 -4.91 9.85
N ARG A 59 15.80 -4.93 11.04
CA ARG A 59 17.22 -5.25 11.26
C ARG A 59 17.48 -6.75 11.40
N ILE A 60 16.64 -7.59 10.78
CA ILE A 60 16.78 -9.03 10.94
C ILE A 60 17.95 -9.50 10.06
N ARG A 61 19.00 -10.00 10.69
CA ARG A 61 20.31 -10.34 10.07
C ARG A 61 20.23 -11.25 8.84
N TRP A 62 19.19 -12.08 8.70
CA TRP A 62 18.98 -12.92 7.52
C TRP A 62 18.46 -12.16 6.29
N LEU A 63 17.68 -11.09 6.47
CA LEU A 63 17.17 -10.24 5.38
C LEU A 63 18.25 -9.25 4.91
N GLU A 64 19.07 -8.76 5.83
CA GLU A 64 20.16 -7.84 5.51
C GLU A 64 21.35 -8.52 4.82
N ARG A 65 21.54 -9.82 5.06
CA ARG A 65 22.73 -10.59 4.66
C ARG A 65 22.98 -10.52 3.15
N GLY A 66 23.95 -9.69 2.77
CA GLY A 66 24.44 -9.55 1.40
C GLY A 66 23.81 -8.43 0.55
N ILE A 67 22.84 -7.68 1.09
CA ILE A 67 22.27 -6.48 0.45
C ILE A 67 22.74 -5.21 1.18
N GLY A 68 22.78 -5.26 2.51
CA GLY A 68 23.09 -4.11 3.36
C GLY A 68 21.87 -3.21 3.62
N LEU A 69 21.81 -2.65 4.83
CA LEU A 69 20.67 -1.87 5.30
C LEU A 69 20.43 -0.60 4.48
N ASP A 70 21.48 0.05 3.99
CA ASP A 70 21.36 1.28 3.18
C ASP A 70 20.60 1.05 1.87
N ARG A 71 20.91 -0.06 1.18
CA ARG A 71 20.19 -0.45 -0.05
C ARG A 71 18.75 -0.85 0.25
N LEU A 72 18.51 -1.55 1.36
CA LEU A 72 17.15 -1.88 1.79
C LEU A 72 16.32 -0.62 2.06
N PHE A 73 16.91 0.45 2.61
CA PHE A 73 16.21 1.72 2.81
C PHE A 73 15.92 2.48 1.51
N VAL A 74 16.79 2.39 0.50
CA VAL A 74 16.48 2.92 -0.84
C VAL A 74 15.26 2.20 -1.42
N ILE A 75 15.24 0.87 -1.32
CA ILE A 75 14.11 0.07 -1.82
C ILE A 75 12.85 0.30 -0.99
N HIS A 76 12.96 0.41 0.34
CA HIS A 76 11.87 0.79 1.24
C HIS A 76 11.21 2.08 0.76
N ARG A 77 12.01 3.13 0.51
CA ARG A 77 11.50 4.41 0.00
C ARG A 77 10.77 4.25 -1.34
N SER A 78 11.36 3.56 -2.30
CA SER A 78 10.74 3.35 -3.61
C SER A 78 9.44 2.54 -3.52
N CYS A 79 9.45 1.41 -2.80
CA CYS A 79 8.27 0.60 -2.56
C CYS A 79 7.20 1.35 -1.77
N GLY A 80 7.60 2.22 -0.83
CA GLY A 80 6.67 3.04 -0.04
C GLY A 80 5.96 4.08 -0.90
N ILE A 81 6.68 4.72 -1.83
CA ILE A 81 6.10 5.66 -2.80
C ILE A 81 5.12 4.93 -3.74
N VAL A 82 5.51 3.79 -4.30
CA VAL A 82 4.63 2.99 -5.17
C VAL A 82 3.40 2.52 -4.38
N GLY A 83 3.58 1.94 -3.20
CA GLY A 83 2.48 1.49 -2.35
C GLY A 83 1.52 2.62 -1.98
N LEU A 84 2.04 3.80 -1.61
CA LEU A 84 1.24 4.99 -1.36
C LEU A 84 0.41 5.39 -2.58
N PHE A 85 1.03 5.41 -3.77
CA PHE A 85 0.32 5.76 -5.01
C PHE A 85 -0.83 4.78 -5.28
N LEU A 86 -0.57 3.47 -5.22
CA LEU A 86 -1.60 2.46 -5.44
C LEU A 86 -2.76 2.60 -4.45
N VAL A 87 -2.46 2.75 -3.15
CA VAL A 87 -3.49 2.93 -2.11
C VAL A 87 -4.17 4.31 -2.20
N PHE A 88 -3.52 5.34 -2.73
CA PHE A 88 -4.17 6.64 -2.94
C PHE A 88 -5.17 6.61 -4.10
N PHE A 89 -4.84 5.90 -5.19
CA PHE A 89 -5.69 5.84 -6.38
C PHE A 89 -6.80 4.79 -6.29
N HIS A 90 -6.70 3.79 -5.41
CA HIS A 90 -7.76 2.79 -5.25
C HIS A 90 -9.15 3.40 -4.96
N PRO A 91 -9.36 4.30 -3.96
CA PRO A 91 -10.69 4.83 -3.68
C PRO A 91 -11.16 5.76 -4.79
N VAL A 92 -10.25 6.40 -5.53
CA VAL A 92 -10.59 7.25 -6.68
C VAL A 92 -11.26 6.41 -7.77
N LEU A 93 -10.71 5.23 -8.09
CA LEU A 93 -11.32 4.32 -9.07
C LEU A 93 -12.67 3.77 -8.59
N LEU A 94 -12.79 3.44 -7.30
CA LEU A 94 -14.05 2.93 -6.74
C LEU A 94 -15.15 4.01 -6.72
N VAL A 95 -14.82 5.24 -6.34
CA VAL A 95 -15.77 6.37 -6.34
C VAL A 95 -16.17 6.74 -7.77
N LEU A 96 -15.24 6.72 -8.72
CA LEU A 96 -15.55 6.98 -10.11
C LEU A 96 -16.47 5.90 -10.70
N TYR A 97 -16.25 4.63 -10.34
CA TYR A 97 -17.17 3.55 -10.70
C TYR A 97 -18.57 3.79 -10.14
N ASP A 98 -18.70 4.05 -8.84
CA ASP A 98 -19.99 4.32 -8.20
C ASP A 98 -20.71 5.49 -8.89
N ALA A 99 -19.99 6.57 -9.21
CA ALA A 99 -20.54 7.73 -9.90
C ALA A 99 -21.05 7.41 -11.32
N LEU A 100 -20.35 6.57 -12.07
CA LEU A 100 -20.79 6.12 -13.41
C LEU A 100 -22.06 5.26 -13.36
N GLN A 101 -22.25 4.52 -12.27
CA GLN A 101 -23.50 3.79 -12.02
C GLN A 101 -24.64 4.69 -11.53
N GLY A 102 -24.40 5.99 -11.34
CA GLY A 102 -25.37 6.93 -10.79
C GLY A 102 -25.52 6.85 -9.27
N TYR A 103 -24.60 6.17 -8.57
CA TYR A 103 -24.58 6.11 -7.11
C TYR A 103 -23.82 7.30 -6.52
N GLY A 104 -24.32 7.81 -5.39
CA GLY A 104 -23.61 8.79 -4.57
C GLY A 104 -22.54 8.14 -3.68
N VAL A 105 -21.64 8.97 -3.11
CA VAL A 105 -20.64 8.48 -2.16
C VAL A 105 -21.31 8.07 -0.85
N TYR A 106 -21.39 6.76 -0.62
CA TYR A 106 -21.86 6.20 0.65
C TYR A 106 -20.68 5.82 1.55
N LEU A 107 -20.58 6.47 2.72
CA LEU A 107 -19.54 6.23 3.73
C LEU A 107 -20.05 5.30 4.84
N SER A 108 -19.82 4.00 4.68
CA SER A 108 -19.98 3.04 5.78
C SER A 108 -18.89 3.22 6.84
N GLY A 109 -19.11 2.70 8.06
CA GLY A 109 -18.09 2.73 9.12
C GLY A 109 -16.73 2.18 8.67
N LEU A 110 -16.72 1.08 7.90
CA LEU A 110 -15.50 0.49 7.36
C LEU A 110 -14.83 1.36 6.27
N LYS A 111 -15.61 2.04 5.42
CA LYS A 111 -15.09 3.01 4.45
C LYS A 111 -14.48 4.22 5.17
N THR A 112 -15.10 4.70 6.23
CA THR A 112 -14.57 5.78 7.08
C THR A 112 -13.25 5.39 7.72
N VAL A 113 -13.12 4.16 8.25
CA VAL A 113 -11.83 3.63 8.75
C VAL A 113 -10.77 3.61 7.65
N GLY A 114 -11.13 3.23 6.42
CA GLY A 114 -10.24 3.27 5.26
C GLY A 114 -9.74 4.69 4.96
N ILE A 115 -10.64 5.68 4.93
CA ILE A 115 -10.30 7.09 4.69
C ILE A 115 -9.38 7.62 5.79
N ILE A 116 -9.70 7.36 7.07
CA ILE A 116 -8.85 7.76 8.20
C ILE A 116 -7.46 7.15 8.06
N SER A 117 -7.39 5.86 7.73
CA SER A 117 -6.12 5.15 7.50
C SER A 117 -5.32 5.79 6.36
N LEU A 118 -5.97 6.12 5.24
CA LEU A 118 -5.33 6.78 4.10
C LEU A 118 -4.81 8.17 4.46
N VAL A 119 -5.58 8.98 5.19
CA VAL A 119 -5.15 10.32 5.64
C VAL A 119 -3.92 10.23 6.54
N ILE A 120 -3.93 9.30 7.50
CA ILE A 120 -2.77 9.07 8.38
C ILE A 120 -1.56 8.61 7.55
N LEU A 121 -1.76 7.69 6.59
CA LEU A 121 -0.68 7.20 5.72
C LEU A 121 -0.06 8.35 4.92
N VAL A 122 -0.88 9.18 4.29
CA VAL A 122 -0.45 10.34 3.50
C VAL A 122 0.31 11.32 4.38
N ALA A 123 -0.19 11.63 5.59
CA ALA A 123 0.48 12.52 6.52
C ALA A 123 1.88 12.00 6.92
N ILE A 124 1.99 10.70 7.25
CA ILE A 124 3.26 10.06 7.56
C ILE A 124 4.19 10.08 6.34
N ALA A 125 3.68 9.77 5.15
CA ALA A 125 4.48 9.75 3.93
C ALA A 125 5.01 11.15 3.56
N ILE A 126 4.19 12.20 3.70
CA ILE A 126 4.62 13.59 3.51
C ILE A 126 5.72 13.94 4.50
N ALA A 127 5.52 13.64 5.80
CA ALA A 127 6.52 13.87 6.83
C ALA A 127 7.82 13.09 6.54
N ALA A 128 7.73 11.88 5.97
CA ALA A 128 8.87 11.04 5.60
C ALA A 128 9.65 11.61 4.41
N LEU A 129 8.94 11.91 3.31
CA LEU A 129 9.53 12.34 2.04
C LEU A 129 10.06 13.77 2.11
N LEU A 130 9.36 14.64 2.84
CA LEU A 130 9.71 16.05 3.00
C LEU A 130 10.45 16.33 4.30
N ASN A 131 10.92 15.32 5.03
CA ASN A 131 11.61 15.48 6.32
C ASN A 131 12.71 16.55 6.29
N ARG A 132 13.54 16.56 5.22
CA ARG A 132 14.61 17.54 5.04
C ARG A 132 14.08 18.96 4.81
N GLY A 133 12.99 19.12 4.06
CA GLY A 133 12.36 20.42 3.79
C GLY A 133 11.57 20.97 4.97
N LEU A 134 10.90 20.08 5.71
CA LEU A 134 10.12 20.41 6.92
C LEU A 134 10.99 20.63 8.16
N LYS A 135 12.30 20.38 8.07
CA LYS A 135 13.27 20.50 9.17
C LYS A 135 12.79 19.83 10.47
N LEU A 136 12.12 18.67 10.35
CA LEU A 136 11.58 17.99 11.52
C LEU A 136 12.72 17.48 12.41
N ARG A 137 12.53 17.57 13.73
CA ARG A 137 13.41 16.89 14.68
C ARG A 137 13.33 15.39 14.45
N TYR A 138 14.46 14.71 14.58
CA TYR A 138 14.53 13.25 14.41
C TYR A 138 13.52 12.51 15.27
N GLU A 139 13.31 12.95 16.51
CA GLU A 139 12.33 12.36 17.43
C GLU A 139 10.89 12.50 16.93
N THR A 140 10.53 13.67 16.39
CA THR A 140 9.20 13.92 15.81
C THR A 140 8.97 13.03 14.59
N TRP A 141 9.94 12.99 13.66
CA TRP A 141 9.89 12.13 12.48
C TRP A 141 9.76 10.65 12.87
N LYS A 142 10.52 10.21 13.88
CA LYS A 142 10.50 8.84 14.39
C LYS A 142 9.16 8.49 15.05
N ASN A 143 8.59 9.40 15.83
CA ASN A 143 7.29 9.19 16.46
C ASN A 143 6.15 9.15 15.42
N LEU A 144 6.20 10.00 14.39
CA LEU A 144 5.27 9.92 13.27
C LEU A 144 5.40 8.58 12.53
N HIS A 145 6.61 8.11 12.25
CA HIS A 145 6.81 6.78 11.65
C HIS A 145 6.31 5.65 12.54
N ARG A 146 6.43 5.77 13.87
CA ARG A 146 5.87 4.77 14.79
C ARG A 146 4.34 4.67 14.70
N ALA A 147 3.64 5.73 14.30
CA ALA A 147 2.19 5.66 14.10
C ALA A 147 1.80 4.63 13.00
N THR A 148 2.72 4.27 12.09
CA THR A 148 2.48 3.19 11.11
C THR A 148 2.15 1.84 11.77
N TYR A 149 2.63 1.57 12.99
CA TYR A 149 2.29 0.32 13.69
C TYR A 149 0.80 0.19 14.02
N VAL A 150 0.10 1.32 14.22
CA VAL A 150 -1.36 1.36 14.39
C VAL A 150 -2.08 1.33 13.03
N LEU A 151 -1.46 1.93 12.02
CA LEU A 151 -2.00 2.00 10.67
C LEU A 151 -2.18 0.63 10.03
N LEU A 152 -1.24 -0.30 10.25
CA LEU A 152 -1.31 -1.63 9.63
C LEU A 152 -2.54 -2.45 10.09
N PRO A 153 -2.87 -2.56 11.40
CA PRO A 153 -4.12 -3.15 11.85
C PRO A 153 -5.37 -2.48 11.27
N LEU A 154 -5.41 -1.15 11.21
CA LEU A 154 -6.57 -0.42 10.65
C LEU A 154 -6.76 -0.72 9.16
N ALA A 155 -5.68 -0.66 8.39
CA ALA A 155 -5.68 -1.00 6.98
C ALA A 155 -6.05 -2.48 6.75
N PHE A 156 -5.57 -3.38 7.62
CA PHE A 156 -5.93 -4.79 7.58
C PHE A 156 -7.43 -5.01 7.83
N VAL A 157 -8.00 -4.40 8.87
CA VAL A 157 -9.45 -4.50 9.16
C VAL A 157 -10.26 -3.97 7.97
N HIS A 158 -9.88 -2.82 7.43
CA HIS A 158 -10.55 -2.26 6.25
C HIS A 158 -10.52 -3.22 5.05
N SER A 159 -9.33 -3.72 4.66
CA SER A 159 -9.19 -4.63 3.51
C SER A 159 -9.80 -6.01 3.77
N PHE A 160 -9.69 -6.57 4.98
CA PHE A 160 -10.22 -7.88 5.30
C PHE A 160 -11.75 -7.96 5.16
N PHE A 161 -12.46 -6.88 5.51
CA PHE A 161 -13.92 -6.85 5.44
C PHE A 161 -14.48 -6.31 4.12
N LEU A 162 -13.75 -5.44 3.41
CA LEU A 162 -14.25 -4.81 2.17
C LEU A 162 -13.57 -5.31 0.88
N GLY A 163 -12.43 -5.98 0.99
CA GLY A 163 -11.58 -6.36 -0.15
C GLY A 163 -10.64 -5.25 -0.56
#